data_AF-A0A7I8ITM0-F1
#
_entry.id   AF-A0A7I8ITM0-F1
#
_cell.length_a   1.000
_cell.length_b   1.000
_cell.length_c   1.000
_cell.angle_alpha   90.00
_cell.angle_beta   90.00
_cell.angle_gamma   90.00
#
_symmetry.space_group_name_H-M   'P 1'
#
loop_
_entity.id
_entity.type
_entity.pdbx_description
1 polymer ?
#
loop_
_entity_poly.entity_id
_entity_poly.type
_entity_poly.pdbx_seq_one_letter_code
_entity_poly.pdbx_strand_id
1 'polypeptide(L)'
;MKHPPPPIPVTQTLLTSMGQHVQLAAAVLLVFLLTARWYSDDLRELVEDGPRVGHLLLQTVYGLVWRPSVDVRAGDYGVGYPLAANLSACHPSFTDANRPTNCCPLRRDADQRVIDFELPKLVQSPLRVRRAAHLLNNEYIAKYQRAANNHCLYCTGSYDQVNSSFLFKIHRSWLFFPWHRAFLFFHERILGKLIGDDTFALPYWNWDNPDGMVMPEFVNEGALNNEQRDYTHLPSNVADLNYHVGEIRRQPEQQVAVNLAFMYHQMVSGAKKPDLFLGCKLTAGPEGACNGPGTIEGAPHNTLHTWVGSGLNPERENMGAFYSAARDPIFYPHHANIDRLWEVWRKLRESAVPDFTESAWLDSSFTFYDENLRFVRIKVRDCLDIAKLGMPTKTSIYRGSRPDQSRLKKQWTGFSRRLILSERPRFFGNQERALESTVRVKLHRSRRSRSQAEKADEEEALVVYGIRVKGDTYAKFDVFVNLVADEETTGPLAREFAGTFVNMPRGARRVPPESSQSDVLMKKTLKLGISELLEDLEADQDDTVWVSLVPRGGTGVNITVEGVRIEFVR
;
A
#
# COMPACT_ATOMS: atom_id res chain seq x y z
N MET A 1 -5.87 -37.37 82.43
CA MET A 1 -7.24 -37.19 82.96
C MET A 1 -7.44 -35.73 83.35
N LYS A 2 -8.15 -34.97 82.51
CA LYS A 2 -9.19 -33.98 82.84
C LYS A 2 -9.47 -33.14 81.58
N HIS A 3 -10.52 -33.58 80.90
CA HIS A 3 -11.48 -32.98 79.96
C HIS A 3 -11.08 -31.86 78.96
N PRO A 4 -11.60 -31.95 77.71
CA PRO A 4 -11.31 -31.04 76.59
C PRO A 4 -12.26 -29.82 76.54
N PRO A 5 -11.87 -28.73 75.85
CA PRO A 5 -12.77 -27.63 75.51
C PRO A 5 -13.61 -27.91 74.23
N PRO A 6 -14.74 -27.20 74.04
CA PRO A 6 -15.79 -27.49 73.05
C PRO A 6 -15.48 -26.91 71.64
N PRO A 7 -16.30 -27.20 70.60
CA PRO A 7 -15.86 -27.21 69.21
C PRO A 7 -15.91 -25.85 68.52
N ILE A 8 -15.03 -25.69 67.52
CA ILE A 8 -15.01 -24.60 66.54
C ILE A 8 -16.10 -24.85 65.49
N PRO A 9 -16.94 -23.85 65.14
CA PRO A 9 -17.70 -23.84 63.90
C PRO A 9 -17.02 -22.97 62.83
N VAL A 10 -16.83 -23.55 61.65
CA VAL A 10 -16.72 -22.86 60.35
C VAL A 10 -18.16 -22.41 60.00
N THR A 11 -18.51 -21.21 59.54
CA THR A 11 -18.29 -20.58 58.22
C THR A 11 -19.03 -19.23 58.17
N GLN A 12 -18.59 -18.35 57.25
CA GLN A 12 -19.35 -17.30 56.53
C GLN A 12 -19.36 -15.84 57.02
N THR A 13 -18.45 -15.11 56.39
CA THR A 13 -18.46 -13.74 55.85
C THR A 13 -19.81 -13.21 55.33
N LEU A 14 -19.94 -11.87 55.34
CA LEU A 14 -20.83 -10.96 54.59
C LEU A 14 -22.01 -10.36 55.38
N LEU A 15 -21.92 -9.06 55.71
CA LEU A 15 -22.93 -8.00 55.46
C LEU A 15 -22.70 -6.77 56.36
N THR A 16 -21.83 -5.86 55.92
CA THR A 16 -21.82 -4.45 56.36
C THR A 16 -21.60 -3.55 55.15
N SER A 17 -22.64 -3.44 54.30
CA SER A 17 -22.73 -2.44 53.22
C SER A 17 -24.15 -2.34 52.62
N MET A 18 -25.21 -2.39 53.43
CA MET A 18 -26.59 -2.19 52.95
C MET A 18 -27.36 -1.10 53.72
N GLY A 19 -26.65 -0.23 54.47
CA GLY A 19 -27.28 0.82 55.28
C GLY A 19 -27.35 2.23 54.66
N GLN A 20 -26.55 2.55 53.63
CA GLN A 20 -26.42 3.93 53.13
C GLN A 20 -27.14 4.23 51.81
N HIS A 21 -27.60 3.22 51.06
CA HIS A 21 -28.28 3.45 49.77
C HIS A 21 -29.80 3.59 49.87
N VAL A 22 -30.43 3.22 50.98
CA VAL A 22 -31.89 3.32 51.16
C VAL A 22 -32.33 4.74 51.55
N GLN A 23 -31.49 5.51 52.25
CA GLN A 23 -31.83 6.89 52.63
C GLN A 23 -31.72 7.88 51.47
N LEU A 24 -30.83 7.65 50.49
CA LEU A 24 -30.68 8.54 49.33
C LEU A 24 -31.84 8.37 48.33
N ALA A 25 -32.35 7.14 48.15
CA ALA A 25 -33.47 6.87 47.25
C ALA A 25 -34.81 7.46 47.77
N ALA A 26 -35.03 7.46 49.09
CA ALA A 26 -36.21 8.06 49.69
C ALA A 26 -36.22 9.60 49.59
N ALA A 27 -35.06 10.25 49.67
CA ALA A 27 -34.94 11.70 49.53
C ALA A 27 -35.20 12.17 48.08
N VAL A 28 -34.75 11.40 47.08
CA VAL A 28 -34.97 11.73 45.65
C VAL A 28 -36.44 11.54 45.25
N LEU A 29 -37.13 10.52 45.80
CA LEU A 29 -38.54 10.28 45.53
C LEU A 29 -39.44 11.36 46.15
N LEU A 30 -39.07 11.90 47.33
CA LEU A 30 -39.81 12.97 47.99
C LEU A 30 -39.69 14.32 47.24
N VAL A 31 -38.52 14.62 46.67
CA VAL A 31 -38.32 15.80 45.82
C VAL A 31 -39.14 15.69 44.53
N PHE A 32 -39.16 14.51 43.89
CA PHE A 32 -39.94 14.27 42.68
C PHE A 32 -41.46 14.43 42.89
N LEU A 33 -41.98 13.94 44.03
CA LEU A 33 -43.41 14.05 44.37
C LEU A 33 -43.81 15.47 44.80
N LEU A 34 -42.89 16.25 45.37
CA LEU A 34 -43.13 17.66 45.73
C LEU A 34 -43.04 18.61 44.51
N THR A 35 -42.17 18.32 43.53
CA THR A 35 -42.11 19.10 42.27
C THR A 35 -43.26 18.81 41.32
N ALA A 36 -43.81 17.59 41.33
CA ALA A 36 -44.97 17.22 40.52
C ALA A 36 -46.28 17.88 41.00
N ARG A 37 -46.33 18.36 42.25
CA ARG A 37 -47.52 18.98 42.86
C ARG A 37 -47.59 20.50 42.69
N TRP A 38 -46.56 21.12 42.09
CA TRP A 38 -46.48 22.57 41.87
C TRP A 38 -46.76 22.98 40.41
N TYR A 39 -47.05 22.00 39.53
CA TYR A 39 -47.23 22.21 38.09
C TYR A 39 -48.58 21.68 37.57
N SER A 40 -49.65 21.72 38.39
CA SER A 40 -50.99 21.24 37.95
C SER A 40 -52.02 22.30 37.58
N ASP A 41 -51.77 23.60 37.77
CA ASP A 41 -52.89 24.57 37.73
C ASP A 41 -52.85 25.64 36.62
N ASP A 42 -51.91 25.61 35.66
CA ASP A 42 -51.83 26.71 34.67
C ASP A 42 -51.43 26.32 33.23
N LEU A 43 -51.99 25.23 32.67
CA LEU A 43 -51.86 24.91 31.23
C LEU A 43 -53.14 24.31 30.63
N ARG A 44 -54.25 25.05 30.72
CA ARG A 44 -55.40 24.91 29.81
C ARG A 44 -55.40 26.05 28.81
N GLU A 45 -54.49 26.01 27.85
CA GLU A 45 -54.59 26.66 26.52
C GLU A 45 -53.24 26.54 25.84
N LEU A 46 -53.11 25.59 24.91
CA LEU A 46 -52.23 25.60 23.72
C LEU A 46 -52.21 24.18 23.17
N VAL A 47 -53.25 23.89 22.39
CA VAL A 47 -53.32 22.78 21.45
C VAL A 47 -52.73 23.28 20.13
N GLU A 48 -52.04 22.39 19.42
CA GLU A 48 -51.47 22.51 18.06
C GLU A 48 -49.97 22.90 17.95
N ASP A 49 -49.12 21.86 17.94
CA ASP A 49 -47.95 21.62 17.05
C ASP A 49 -46.76 20.89 17.72
N GLY A 50 -46.56 19.61 17.35
CA GLY A 50 -45.27 18.94 17.09
C GLY A 50 -44.21 18.71 18.20
N PRO A 51 -43.77 17.45 18.49
CA PRO A 51 -42.80 17.16 19.54
C PRO A 51 -41.33 17.36 19.09
N ARG A 52 -40.71 18.47 19.54
CA ARG A 52 -39.24 18.70 19.53
C ARG A 52 -38.68 19.06 20.92
N VAL A 53 -39.18 18.45 21.99
CA VAL A 53 -38.66 18.70 23.36
C VAL A 53 -38.43 17.42 24.18
N GLY A 54 -38.85 16.23 23.71
CA GLY A 54 -38.66 14.97 24.45
C GLY A 54 -37.29 14.29 24.32
N HIS A 55 -36.42 14.74 23.39
CA HIS A 55 -35.21 13.98 23.02
C HIS A 55 -33.92 14.41 23.76
N LEU A 56 -33.93 15.54 24.49
CA LEU A 56 -32.71 16.10 25.09
C LEU A 56 -32.49 15.72 26.57
N LEU A 57 -33.49 15.14 27.24
CA LEU A 57 -33.41 14.79 28.67
C LEU A 57 -33.06 13.31 28.94
N LEU A 58 -33.17 12.43 27.93
CA LEU A 58 -32.86 11.00 28.05
C LEU A 58 -31.38 10.65 27.77
N GLN A 59 -30.61 11.55 27.15
CA GLN A 59 -29.18 11.30 26.84
C GLN A 59 -28.24 11.62 28.01
N THR A 60 -28.62 12.48 28.96
CA THR A 60 -27.71 12.94 30.02
C THR A 60 -27.60 11.96 31.20
N VAL A 61 -28.59 11.09 31.42
CA VAL A 61 -28.63 10.20 32.60
C VAL A 61 -28.04 8.80 32.33
N TYR A 62 -28.02 8.32 31.07
CA TYR A 62 -27.43 7.02 30.74
C TYR A 62 -25.89 7.01 30.58
N GLY A 63 -25.25 8.19 30.59
CA GLY A 63 -23.81 8.33 30.33
C GLY A 63 -22.87 8.19 31.54
N LEU A 64 -23.39 8.04 32.78
CA LEU A 64 -22.57 8.21 33.99
C LEU A 64 -22.33 6.95 34.85
N VAL A 65 -22.83 5.75 34.48
CA VAL A 65 -22.67 4.54 35.33
C VAL A 65 -22.22 3.27 34.57
N TRP A 66 -22.02 3.30 33.25
CA TRP A 66 -21.61 2.08 32.52
C TRP A 66 -20.14 2.15 32.07
N ARG A 67 -19.26 1.41 32.76
CA ARG A 67 -17.96 1.00 32.21
C ARG A 67 -18.24 0.01 31.07
N PRO A 68 -17.82 0.26 29.83
CA PRO A 68 -18.02 -0.73 28.78
C PRO A 68 -16.95 -1.82 28.94
N SER A 69 -17.36 -2.97 29.45
CA SER A 69 -16.83 -4.24 28.95
C SER A 69 -17.23 -4.32 27.48
N VAL A 70 -16.25 -4.13 26.60
CA VAL A 70 -16.41 -4.14 25.15
C VAL A 70 -16.64 -5.60 24.73
N ASP A 71 -17.90 -6.01 24.71
CA ASP A 71 -18.36 -7.21 24.03
C ASP A 71 -18.94 -6.77 22.67
N VAL A 72 -18.04 -6.54 21.71
CA VAL A 72 -18.45 -6.13 20.35
C VAL A 72 -18.77 -7.37 19.55
N ARG A 73 -20.06 -7.48 19.17
CA ARG A 73 -20.49 -8.42 18.14
C ARG A 73 -19.83 -8.04 16.81
N ALA A 74 -19.20 -9.01 16.16
CA ALA A 74 -18.69 -8.88 14.80
C ALA A 74 -19.84 -8.47 13.86
N GLY A 75 -19.85 -7.23 13.37
CA GLY A 75 -20.87 -6.78 12.42
C GLY A 75 -20.99 -5.28 12.16
N ASP A 76 -20.51 -4.39 13.04
CA ASP A 76 -20.91 -2.96 13.01
C ASP A 76 -19.79 -1.94 12.71
N TYR A 77 -18.74 -2.33 11.98
CA TYR A 77 -17.66 -1.41 11.60
C TYR A 77 -17.73 -1.03 10.12
N GLY A 78 -18.15 0.21 9.86
CA GLY A 78 -18.30 0.81 8.53
C GLY A 78 -17.02 1.41 7.92
N VAL A 79 -17.18 2.04 6.76
CA VAL A 79 -16.11 2.73 6.02
C VAL A 79 -15.40 3.78 6.89
N GLY A 80 -14.07 3.86 6.82
CA GLY A 80 -13.28 4.92 7.48
C GLY A 80 -12.59 4.56 8.79
N TYR A 81 -12.66 3.30 9.26
CA TYR A 81 -11.86 2.86 10.41
C TYR A 81 -10.41 2.52 10.01
N PRO A 82 -9.45 2.76 10.92
CA PRO A 82 -8.05 2.35 10.73
C PRO A 82 -7.89 0.84 10.68
N LEU A 83 -6.90 0.39 9.93
CA LEU A 83 -6.62 -1.02 9.71
C LEU A 83 -5.58 -1.55 10.71
N ALA A 84 -5.82 -2.75 11.23
CA ALA A 84 -4.83 -3.53 11.97
C ALA A 84 -4.96 -5.01 11.61
N ALA A 85 -3.86 -5.76 11.67
CA ALA A 85 -3.87 -7.20 11.46
C ALA A 85 -4.43 -7.94 12.69
N ASN A 86 -5.29 -8.92 12.47
CA ASN A 86 -5.80 -9.82 13.50
C ASN A 86 -4.76 -10.91 13.79
N LEU A 87 -3.96 -10.69 14.84
CA LEU A 87 -2.86 -11.57 15.26
C LEU A 87 -3.31 -12.98 15.69
N SER A 88 -4.60 -13.17 15.95
CA SER A 88 -5.19 -14.48 16.27
C SER A 88 -5.61 -15.28 15.04
N ALA A 89 -5.73 -14.63 13.88
CA ALA A 89 -6.26 -15.21 12.66
C ALA A 89 -5.17 -15.24 11.57
N CYS A 90 -4.25 -16.20 11.69
CA CYS A 90 -3.25 -16.48 10.67
C CYS A 90 -3.63 -17.72 9.85
N HIS A 91 -3.66 -17.59 8.53
CA HIS A 91 -4.05 -18.64 7.60
C HIS A 91 -2.84 -19.28 6.91
N PRO A 92 -2.82 -20.62 6.77
CA PRO A 92 -1.85 -21.31 5.94
C PRO A 92 -1.82 -20.74 4.51
N SER A 93 -0.62 -20.63 3.96
CA SER A 93 -0.38 -20.20 2.59
C SER A 93 0.43 -21.27 1.86
N PHE A 94 0.12 -21.50 0.59
CA PHE A 94 0.75 -22.53 -0.24
C PHE A 94 1.14 -21.93 -1.58
N THR A 95 2.28 -22.29 -2.17
CA THR A 95 2.62 -21.92 -3.55
C THR A 95 1.61 -22.50 -4.54
N ASP A 96 1.61 -22.08 -5.81
CA ASP A 96 0.70 -22.65 -6.81
C ASP A 96 0.99 -24.14 -7.06
N ALA A 97 2.24 -24.57 -6.83
CA ALA A 97 2.63 -25.99 -6.76
C ALA A 97 2.15 -26.74 -5.48
N ASN A 98 1.21 -26.19 -4.70
CA ASN A 98 0.71 -26.72 -3.42
C ASN A 98 1.79 -26.94 -2.34
N ARG A 99 2.92 -26.22 -2.40
CA ARG A 99 3.98 -26.32 -1.38
C ARG A 99 3.70 -25.35 -0.24
N PRO A 100 3.69 -25.77 1.03
CA PRO A 100 3.44 -24.85 2.14
C PRO A 100 4.54 -23.78 2.21
N THR A 101 4.16 -22.50 2.28
CA THR A 101 5.10 -21.38 2.35
C THR A 101 5.51 -21.05 3.79
N ASN A 102 4.80 -21.60 4.79
CA ASN A 102 5.04 -21.48 6.23
C ASN A 102 5.18 -20.03 6.72
N CYS A 103 4.28 -19.15 6.27
CA CYS A 103 4.35 -17.73 6.59
C CYS A 103 3.79 -17.37 7.97
N CYS A 104 2.92 -18.21 8.52
CA CYS A 104 2.47 -18.05 9.89
C CYS A 104 3.61 -18.32 10.89
N PRO A 105 3.69 -17.56 11.98
CA PRO A 105 4.65 -17.80 13.04
C PRO A 105 4.44 -19.18 13.69
N LEU A 106 5.52 -19.78 14.21
CA LEU A 106 5.46 -21.07 14.92
C LEU A 106 4.72 -20.98 16.27
N ARG A 107 4.65 -19.79 16.87
CA ARG A 107 3.85 -19.50 18.07
C ARG A 107 2.75 -18.52 17.68
N ARG A 108 1.58 -18.61 18.33
CA ARG A 108 0.51 -17.64 18.09
C ARG A 108 0.97 -16.25 18.52
N ASP A 109 0.95 -15.31 17.59
CA ASP A 109 1.26 -13.90 17.88
C ASP A 109 0.25 -13.28 18.85
N ALA A 110 -0.99 -13.78 18.85
CA ALA A 110 -2.02 -13.40 19.83
C ALA A 110 -1.62 -13.64 21.29
N ASP A 111 -0.75 -14.63 21.53
CA ASP A 111 -0.27 -14.96 22.88
C ASP A 111 0.89 -14.04 23.32
N GLN A 112 1.40 -13.19 22.41
CA GLN A 112 2.49 -12.25 22.70
C GLN A 112 1.94 -10.95 23.31
N ARG A 113 2.61 -10.45 24.34
CA ARG A 113 2.31 -9.11 24.88
C ARG A 113 2.75 -8.05 23.85
N VAL A 114 1.77 -7.40 23.22
CA VAL A 114 1.98 -6.26 22.34
C VAL A 114 2.24 -5.00 23.18
N ILE A 115 3.28 -4.26 22.86
CA ILE A 115 3.57 -2.93 23.40
C ILE A 115 3.43 -1.88 22.31
N ASP A 116 3.01 -0.67 22.65
CA ASP A 116 2.93 0.43 21.69
C ASP A 116 4.32 1.01 21.42
N PHE A 117 4.55 1.43 20.18
CA PHE A 117 5.81 2.03 19.76
C PHE A 117 6.05 3.37 20.46
N GLU A 118 7.26 3.55 20.96
CA GLU A 118 7.75 4.82 21.45
C GLU A 118 8.94 5.25 20.59
N LEU A 119 8.89 6.50 20.11
CA LEU A 119 10.00 7.06 19.33
C LEU A 119 11.29 7.02 20.16
N PRO A 120 12.41 6.51 19.58
CA PRO A 120 13.70 6.54 20.27
C PRO A 120 14.05 7.96 20.70
N LYS A 121 14.49 8.13 21.95
CA LYS A 121 14.94 9.44 22.45
C LYS A 121 16.20 9.83 21.66
N LEU A 122 16.10 10.90 20.85
CA LEU A 122 17.16 11.45 19.99
C LEU A 122 18.51 11.67 20.71
N VAL A 123 18.49 11.83 22.04
CA VAL A 123 19.67 12.11 22.85
C VAL A 123 20.56 10.87 23.09
N GLN A 124 20.06 9.65 22.83
CA GLN A 124 20.75 8.39 23.16
C GLN A 124 21.19 7.56 21.93
N SER A 125 20.96 8.03 20.71
CA SER A 125 21.38 7.27 19.51
C SER A 125 21.90 8.22 18.42
N PRO A 126 23.10 7.98 17.88
CA PRO A 126 23.59 8.75 16.74
C PRO A 126 22.68 8.55 15.53
N LEU A 127 22.59 9.59 14.69
CA LEU A 127 21.81 9.55 13.45
C LEU A 127 22.40 8.48 12.52
N ARG A 128 21.60 7.46 12.20
CA ARG A 128 22.00 6.34 11.34
C ARG A 128 22.09 6.79 9.89
N VAL A 129 23.24 6.56 9.26
CA VAL A 129 23.50 6.93 7.86
C VAL A 129 23.87 5.68 7.08
N ARG A 130 22.99 5.30 6.15
CA ARG A 130 23.05 4.10 5.30
C ARG A 130 24.41 3.90 4.60
N ARG A 131 25.08 2.76 4.81
CA ARG A 131 26.44 2.39 4.28
C ARG A 131 26.56 0.89 3.95
N ALA A 132 27.63 0.47 3.27
CA ALA A 132 27.81 -0.88 2.68
C ALA A 132 28.20 -1.98 3.70
N ALA A 133 27.73 -3.22 3.47
CA ALA A 133 27.42 -4.21 4.52
C ALA A 133 28.13 -5.57 4.40
N HIS A 134 29.47 -5.64 4.47
CA HIS A 134 30.24 -6.85 4.07
C HIS A 134 30.74 -7.80 5.19
N LEU A 135 30.13 -7.88 6.39
CA LEU A 135 30.71 -8.68 7.50
C LEU A 135 29.68 -9.50 8.31
N LEU A 136 29.28 -10.70 7.87
CA LEU A 136 28.27 -11.51 8.59
C LEU A 136 28.51 -13.05 8.48
N ASN A 137 28.21 -13.81 9.56
CA ASN A 137 28.53 -15.25 9.75
C ASN A 137 27.28 -16.20 9.75
N ASN A 138 27.43 -17.51 9.96
CA ASN A 138 26.36 -18.51 9.69
C ASN A 138 25.18 -18.59 10.70
N GLU A 139 25.32 -18.14 11.96
CA GLU A 139 24.17 -18.10 12.92
C GLU A 139 23.15 -17.00 12.53
N TYR A 140 23.59 -16.06 11.70
CA TYR A 140 22.83 -14.94 11.17
C TYR A 140 21.72 -15.34 10.19
N ILE A 141 21.93 -16.40 9.40
CA ILE A 141 21.03 -16.81 8.30
C ILE A 141 19.65 -17.25 8.84
N ALA A 142 19.61 -17.93 9.99
CA ALA A 142 18.36 -18.37 10.62
C ALA A 142 17.55 -17.23 11.29
N LYS A 143 18.21 -16.11 11.66
CA LYS A 143 17.55 -14.91 12.18
C LYS A 143 17.01 -14.04 11.03
N TYR A 144 17.73 -13.99 9.92
CA TYR A 144 17.32 -13.34 8.67
C TYR A 144 16.07 -13.99 8.04
N GLN A 145 15.97 -15.33 8.02
CA GLN A 145 14.78 -16.04 7.51
C GLN A 145 13.49 -15.70 8.27
N ARG A 146 13.55 -15.37 9.57
CA ARG A 146 12.36 -14.94 10.33
C ARG A 146 11.91 -13.54 9.94
N ALA A 147 12.83 -12.62 9.66
CA ALA A 147 12.49 -11.30 9.13
C ALA A 147 11.82 -11.42 7.75
N ALA A 148 12.29 -12.35 6.90
CA ALA A 148 11.68 -12.63 5.59
C ALA A 148 10.22 -13.11 5.68
N ASN A 149 9.88 -13.91 6.71
CA ASN A 149 8.52 -14.40 6.91
C ASN A 149 7.51 -13.29 7.24
N ASN A 150 7.93 -12.17 7.85
CA ASN A 150 7.04 -11.02 8.08
C ASN A 150 6.52 -10.44 6.76
N HIS A 151 7.36 -10.35 5.72
CA HIS A 151 6.89 -9.91 4.41
C HIS A 151 5.86 -10.90 3.87
N CYS A 152 6.14 -12.20 3.88
CA CYS A 152 5.16 -13.18 3.42
C CYS A 152 3.81 -13.03 4.14
N LEU A 153 3.84 -12.96 5.48
CA LEU A 153 2.67 -12.89 6.36
C LEU A 153 1.71 -11.75 6.02
N TYR A 154 2.23 -10.55 5.76
CA TYR A 154 1.42 -9.37 5.43
C TYR A 154 1.05 -9.27 3.93
N CYS A 155 1.69 -10.07 3.06
CA CYS A 155 1.54 -9.95 1.61
C CYS A 155 0.69 -11.06 0.98
N THR A 156 0.71 -12.28 1.51
CA THR A 156 -0.10 -13.39 1.01
C THR A 156 -1.54 -13.35 1.50
N GLY A 157 -1.87 -12.41 2.40
CA GLY A 157 -3.17 -12.34 3.06
C GLY A 157 -3.31 -13.42 4.14
N SER A 158 -2.22 -13.71 4.86
CA SER A 158 -2.27 -14.65 5.98
C SER A 158 -3.05 -14.07 7.16
N TYR A 159 -3.06 -12.75 7.37
CA TYR A 159 -3.89 -12.12 8.40
C TYR A 159 -5.24 -11.63 7.86
N ASP A 160 -6.27 -11.80 8.69
CA ASP A 160 -7.51 -11.03 8.58
C ASP A 160 -7.32 -9.63 9.19
N GLN A 161 -8.23 -8.72 8.88
CA GLN A 161 -8.35 -7.43 9.53
C GLN A 161 -8.92 -7.60 10.95
N VAL A 162 -8.57 -6.73 11.88
CA VAL A 162 -9.25 -6.68 13.18
C VAL A 162 -10.75 -6.39 12.94
N ASN A 163 -11.60 -7.16 13.61
CA ASN A 163 -13.07 -7.06 13.55
C ASN A 163 -13.69 -7.26 12.16
N SER A 164 -12.98 -7.88 11.22
CA SER A 164 -13.49 -8.24 9.90
C SER A 164 -12.83 -9.53 9.42
N SER A 165 -13.57 -10.38 8.72
CA SER A 165 -12.99 -11.56 8.03
C SER A 165 -12.31 -11.20 6.71
N PHE A 166 -12.22 -9.89 6.40
CA PHE A 166 -11.54 -9.38 5.23
C PHE A 166 -10.03 -9.42 5.42
N LEU A 167 -9.29 -9.64 4.33
CA LEU A 167 -7.85 -9.81 4.41
C LEU A 167 -7.14 -8.47 4.67
N PHE A 168 -6.13 -8.52 5.52
CA PHE A 168 -5.18 -7.43 5.66
C PHE A 168 -4.17 -7.50 4.50
N LYS A 169 -4.03 -6.42 3.74
CA LYS A 169 -3.10 -6.34 2.61
C LYS A 169 -2.33 -5.02 2.68
N ILE A 170 -1.02 -5.11 2.51
CA ILE A 170 -0.12 -3.95 2.54
C ILE A 170 0.23 -3.44 1.13
N HIS A 171 0.06 -4.29 0.12
CA HIS A 171 0.27 -3.95 -1.28
C HIS A 171 -1.01 -3.40 -1.93
N ARG A 172 -0.82 -2.61 -2.99
CA ARG A 172 -1.79 -2.03 -3.91
C ARG A 172 -2.75 -1.07 -3.22
N SER A 173 -2.21 -0.31 -2.27
CA SER A 173 -2.92 0.67 -1.46
C SER A 173 -1.96 1.66 -0.80
N TRP A 174 -2.53 2.69 -0.19
CA TRP A 174 -1.81 3.67 0.62
C TRP A 174 -1.01 3.13 1.82
N LEU A 175 -1.10 1.83 2.15
CA LEU A 175 -0.31 1.19 3.22
C LEU A 175 1.08 0.73 2.76
N PHE A 176 1.34 0.72 1.44
CA PHE A 176 2.57 0.20 0.85
C PHE A 176 3.82 0.85 1.46
N PHE A 177 3.93 2.18 1.34
CA PHE A 177 5.09 2.91 1.86
C PHE A 177 5.26 2.82 3.39
N PRO A 178 4.24 3.14 4.23
CA PRO A 178 4.44 3.14 5.67
C PRO A 178 4.70 1.75 6.27
N TRP A 179 4.13 0.68 5.69
CA TRP A 179 4.43 -0.68 6.13
C TRP A 179 5.89 -1.05 5.84
N HIS A 180 6.37 -0.80 4.61
CA HIS A 180 7.75 -1.11 4.24
C HIS A 180 8.76 -0.26 5.03
N ARG A 181 8.46 1.02 5.29
CA ARG A 181 9.29 1.86 6.18
C ARG A 181 9.40 1.28 7.58
N ALA A 182 8.29 0.89 8.19
CA ALA A 182 8.29 0.26 9.52
C ALA A 182 9.06 -1.07 9.50
N PHE A 183 8.88 -1.88 8.46
CA PHE A 183 9.58 -3.15 8.31
C PHE A 183 11.10 -2.96 8.24
N LEU A 184 11.57 -2.02 7.41
CA LEU A 184 12.99 -1.68 7.30
C LEU A 184 13.55 -1.09 8.60
N PHE A 185 12.78 -0.26 9.31
CA PHE A 185 13.18 0.33 10.58
C PHE A 185 13.52 -0.74 11.62
N PHE A 186 12.61 -1.70 11.85
CA PHE A 186 12.88 -2.77 12.80
C PHE A 186 13.99 -3.71 12.32
N HIS A 187 14.03 -4.02 11.01
CA HIS A 187 15.09 -4.85 10.43
C HIS A 187 16.47 -4.23 10.64
N GLU A 188 16.65 -2.94 10.32
CA GLU A 188 17.91 -2.22 10.51
C GLU A 188 18.36 -2.21 11.97
N ARG A 189 17.45 -2.00 12.92
CA ARG A 189 17.75 -2.06 14.37
C ARG A 189 18.17 -3.45 14.82
N ILE A 190 17.50 -4.50 14.33
CA ILE A 190 17.87 -5.89 14.61
C ILE A 190 19.29 -6.16 14.10
N LEU A 191 19.60 -5.76 12.87
CA LEU A 191 20.93 -5.94 12.29
C LEU A 191 22.00 -5.22 13.09
N GLY A 192 21.80 -3.93 13.41
CA GLY A 192 22.73 -3.16 14.21
C GLY A 192 23.01 -3.79 15.57
N LYS A 193 21.96 -4.27 16.27
CA LYS A 193 22.13 -4.98 17.54
C LYS A 193 22.92 -6.28 17.39
N LEU A 194 22.69 -7.05 16.31
CA LEU A 194 23.37 -8.34 16.09
C LEU A 194 24.88 -8.18 15.89
N ILE A 195 25.33 -7.06 15.33
CA ILE A 195 26.76 -6.78 15.09
C ILE A 195 27.37 -5.85 16.15
N GLY A 196 26.59 -5.40 17.12
CA GLY A 196 27.06 -4.44 18.14
C GLY A 196 27.33 -3.03 17.60
N ASP A 197 26.67 -2.64 16.51
CA ASP A 197 26.77 -1.32 15.89
C ASP A 197 25.41 -0.62 15.92
N ASP A 198 25.23 0.28 16.88
CA ASP A 198 24.00 1.07 17.03
C ASP A 198 23.84 2.15 15.94
N THR A 199 24.91 2.42 15.19
CA THR A 199 24.99 3.35 14.05
C THR A 199 24.71 2.67 12.70
N PHE A 200 24.61 1.33 12.69
CA PHE A 200 24.34 0.55 11.50
C PHE A 200 23.13 1.07 10.75
N ALA A 201 23.27 1.12 9.43
CA ALA A 201 22.22 1.61 8.56
C ALA A 201 22.22 0.86 7.23
N LEU A 202 21.03 0.40 6.82
CA LEU A 202 20.86 -0.43 5.63
C LEU A 202 21.31 0.30 4.36
N PRO A 203 22.12 -0.27 3.46
CA PRO A 203 22.37 0.35 2.17
C PRO A 203 21.07 0.44 1.36
N TYR A 204 21.02 1.35 0.38
CA TYR A 204 19.94 1.39 -0.62
C TYR A 204 20.51 1.15 -2.02
N TRP A 205 19.78 0.42 -2.85
CA TRP A 205 20.12 0.22 -4.24
C TRP A 205 19.64 1.42 -5.06
N ASN A 206 20.56 2.29 -5.44
CA ASN A 206 20.29 3.59 -6.07
C ASN A 206 19.95 3.49 -7.58
N TRP A 207 19.00 2.62 -7.93
CA TRP A 207 18.63 2.32 -9.31
C TRP A 207 17.93 3.48 -10.05
N ASP A 208 17.60 4.57 -9.35
CA ASP A 208 17.13 5.83 -9.97
C ASP A 208 18.29 6.74 -10.43
N ASN A 209 19.54 6.27 -10.35
CA ASN A 209 20.75 6.99 -10.76
C ASN A 209 21.70 6.07 -11.56
N PRO A 210 22.31 6.49 -12.70
CA PRO A 210 23.18 5.66 -13.54
C PRO A 210 24.20 4.85 -12.76
N ASP A 211 24.91 5.48 -11.83
CA ASP A 211 25.96 4.84 -11.02
C ASP A 211 25.44 3.70 -10.14
N GLY A 212 24.13 3.66 -9.87
CA GLY A 212 23.45 2.64 -9.08
C GLY A 212 22.43 1.80 -9.85
N MET A 213 22.33 1.92 -11.18
CA MET A 213 21.39 1.13 -11.99
C MET A 213 21.81 -0.33 -12.16
N VAL A 214 23.07 -0.65 -11.89
CA VAL A 214 23.54 -2.04 -11.81
C VAL A 214 23.26 -2.59 -10.42
N MET A 215 22.97 -3.89 -10.33
CA MET A 215 22.85 -4.59 -9.06
C MET A 215 24.11 -4.36 -8.19
N PRO A 216 24.00 -3.99 -6.90
CA PRO A 216 25.17 -3.69 -6.09
C PRO A 216 26.09 -4.91 -5.93
N GLU A 217 27.40 -4.74 -6.15
CA GLU A 217 28.37 -5.85 -6.13
C GLU A 217 28.34 -6.65 -4.82
N PHE A 218 28.22 -5.96 -3.68
CA PHE A 218 28.21 -6.58 -2.35
C PHE A 218 27.07 -7.60 -2.15
N VAL A 219 25.98 -7.52 -2.93
CA VAL A 219 24.90 -8.51 -2.81
C VAL A 219 25.24 -9.83 -3.50
N ASN A 220 26.31 -9.92 -4.29
CA ASN A 220 26.73 -11.15 -4.98
C ASN A 220 27.83 -11.92 -4.25
N GLU A 221 28.14 -11.52 -3.01
CA GLU A 221 29.22 -12.08 -2.21
C GLU A 221 28.72 -12.69 -0.90
N GLY A 222 29.40 -13.75 -0.44
CA GLY A 222 29.22 -14.34 0.88
C GLY A 222 27.77 -14.63 1.26
N ALA A 223 27.37 -14.23 2.47
CA ALA A 223 26.03 -14.45 3.00
C ALA A 223 24.93 -13.61 2.33
N LEU A 224 25.29 -12.65 1.46
CA LEU A 224 24.34 -11.81 0.75
C LEU A 224 24.01 -12.32 -0.65
N ASN A 225 24.83 -13.24 -1.19
CA ASN A 225 24.58 -13.89 -2.46
C ASN A 225 23.30 -14.75 -2.42
N ASN A 226 22.60 -14.81 -3.55
CA ASN A 226 21.39 -15.61 -3.69
C ASN A 226 21.33 -16.25 -5.08
N GLU A 227 21.36 -17.59 -5.13
CA GLU A 227 21.35 -18.38 -6.37
C GLU A 227 20.01 -18.36 -7.10
N GLN A 228 18.95 -17.82 -6.48
CA GLN A 228 17.60 -17.73 -7.06
C GLN A 228 17.40 -16.45 -7.87
N ARG A 229 18.46 -15.66 -8.09
CA ARG A 229 18.41 -14.48 -8.97
C ARG A 229 18.55 -14.88 -10.43
N ASP A 230 18.02 -14.06 -11.32
CA ASP A 230 18.25 -14.24 -12.74
C ASP A 230 19.72 -13.98 -13.09
N TYR A 231 20.45 -15.03 -13.48
CA TYR A 231 21.88 -14.95 -13.74
C TYR A 231 22.21 -14.06 -14.94
N THR A 232 21.25 -13.83 -15.85
CA THR A 232 21.42 -12.94 -17.00
C THR A 232 21.36 -11.45 -16.63
N HIS A 233 20.92 -11.15 -15.41
CA HIS A 233 20.76 -9.80 -14.85
C HIS A 233 21.80 -9.44 -13.79
N LEU A 234 22.72 -10.35 -13.49
CA LEU A 234 23.83 -10.06 -12.59
C LEU A 234 24.74 -8.97 -13.18
N PRO A 235 25.53 -8.27 -12.35
CA PRO A 235 26.47 -7.26 -12.81
C PRO A 235 27.37 -7.76 -13.96
N SER A 236 27.70 -6.91 -14.94
CA SER A 236 27.51 -5.45 -15.00
C SER A 236 26.22 -4.97 -15.71
N ASN A 237 25.15 -5.76 -15.75
CA ASN A 237 23.92 -5.39 -16.47
C ASN A 237 23.16 -4.24 -15.80
N VAL A 238 22.75 -3.25 -16.61
CA VAL A 238 21.89 -2.13 -16.19
C VAL A 238 20.46 -2.65 -16.00
N ALA A 239 19.87 -2.41 -14.83
CA ALA A 239 18.52 -2.83 -14.53
C ALA A 239 17.48 -2.21 -15.48
N ASP A 240 16.45 -2.97 -15.85
CA ASP A 240 15.32 -2.44 -16.62
C ASP A 240 14.18 -2.02 -15.67
N LEU A 241 14.07 -0.72 -15.41
CA LEU A 241 13.03 -0.19 -14.52
C LEU A 241 11.62 -0.36 -15.08
N ASN A 242 11.49 -0.53 -16.40
CA ASN A 242 10.23 -0.87 -17.06
C ASN A 242 10.30 -2.29 -17.67
N TYR A 243 10.90 -3.23 -16.94
CA TYR A 243 11.06 -4.62 -17.37
C TYR A 243 9.75 -5.30 -17.79
N HIS A 244 9.85 -6.19 -18.76
CA HIS A 244 8.83 -7.16 -19.12
C HIS A 244 9.47 -8.45 -19.59
N VAL A 245 8.79 -9.58 -19.36
CA VAL A 245 9.22 -10.88 -19.86
C VAL A 245 9.39 -10.82 -21.38
N GLY A 246 10.46 -11.40 -21.89
CA GLY A 246 10.81 -11.35 -23.32
C GLY A 246 11.92 -10.36 -23.66
N GLU A 247 12.21 -9.40 -22.77
CA GLU A 247 13.36 -8.47 -22.79
C GLU A 247 13.66 -7.76 -24.11
N ILE A 248 13.70 -6.43 -24.05
CA ILE A 248 14.30 -5.65 -25.14
C ILE A 248 15.75 -5.38 -24.76
N ARG A 249 16.69 -6.14 -25.34
CA ARG A 249 18.13 -5.92 -25.14
C ARG A 249 18.54 -4.57 -25.73
N ARG A 250 18.96 -3.66 -24.85
CA ARG A 250 19.45 -2.32 -25.18
C ARG A 250 20.93 -2.20 -24.84
N GLN A 251 21.60 -1.27 -25.51
CA GLN A 251 22.92 -0.83 -25.05
C GLN A 251 22.78 -0.14 -23.67
N PRO A 252 23.77 -0.25 -22.77
CA PRO A 252 23.70 0.30 -21.42
C PRO A 252 23.25 1.77 -21.37
N GLU A 253 23.79 2.62 -22.24
CA GLU A 253 23.48 4.05 -22.29
C GLU A 253 22.02 4.30 -22.66
N GLN A 254 21.48 3.48 -23.57
CA GLN A 254 20.08 3.56 -23.98
C GLN A 254 19.16 3.08 -22.85
N GLN A 255 19.52 2.02 -22.13
CA GLN A 255 18.74 1.55 -20.98
C GLN A 255 18.73 2.59 -19.86
N VAL A 256 19.87 3.25 -19.60
CA VAL A 256 19.96 4.38 -18.66
C VAL A 256 19.00 5.51 -19.06
N ALA A 257 18.99 5.91 -20.33
CA ALA A 257 18.08 6.96 -20.81
C ALA A 257 16.60 6.57 -20.63
N VAL A 258 16.23 5.32 -20.94
CA VAL A 258 14.88 4.79 -20.72
C VAL A 258 14.51 4.82 -19.23
N ASN A 259 15.42 4.38 -18.35
CA ASN A 259 15.20 4.36 -16.91
C ASN A 259 14.99 5.77 -16.35
N LEU A 260 15.78 6.75 -16.80
CA LEU A 260 15.64 8.13 -16.34
C LEU A 260 14.33 8.77 -16.81
N ALA A 261 13.93 8.55 -18.06
CA ALA A 261 12.63 9.00 -18.58
C ALA A 261 11.46 8.34 -17.84
N PHE A 262 11.59 7.05 -17.54
CA PHE A 262 10.61 6.33 -16.74
C PHE A 262 10.52 6.91 -15.31
N MET A 263 11.64 7.18 -14.66
CA MET A 263 11.66 7.77 -13.32
C MET A 263 11.13 9.20 -13.27
N TYR A 264 11.36 10.01 -14.31
CA TYR A 264 10.69 11.29 -14.46
C TYR A 264 9.17 11.11 -14.41
N HIS A 265 8.63 10.13 -15.16
CA HIS A 265 7.21 9.83 -15.13
C HIS A 265 6.74 9.39 -13.73
N GLN A 266 7.41 8.40 -13.12
CA GLN A 266 6.98 7.80 -11.86
C GLN A 266 7.09 8.72 -10.64
N MET A 267 7.97 9.74 -10.68
CA MET A 267 8.22 10.65 -9.57
C MET A 267 7.70 12.07 -9.80
N VAL A 268 7.52 12.49 -11.05
CA VAL A 268 7.24 13.90 -11.41
C VAL A 268 5.91 14.03 -12.14
N SER A 269 5.79 13.59 -13.40
CA SER A 269 4.60 13.90 -14.19
C SER A 269 3.38 13.08 -13.78
N GLY A 270 3.56 11.78 -13.50
CA GLY A 270 2.50 10.86 -13.14
C GLY A 270 2.16 10.82 -11.64
N ALA A 271 3.00 11.41 -10.79
CA ALA A 271 2.91 11.35 -9.33
C ALA A 271 2.59 12.70 -8.70
N LYS A 272 1.64 13.44 -9.25
CA LYS A 272 1.32 14.82 -8.79
C LYS A 272 0.50 14.88 -7.51
N LYS A 273 -0.24 13.82 -7.19
CA LYS A 273 -1.17 13.74 -6.05
C LYS A 273 -0.87 12.52 -5.18
N PRO A 274 -1.24 12.53 -3.87
CA PRO A 274 -0.98 11.42 -2.97
C PRO A 274 -1.63 10.12 -3.46
N ASP A 275 -2.87 10.17 -3.95
CA ASP A 275 -3.58 9.02 -4.53
C ASP A 275 -2.86 8.39 -5.73
N LEU A 276 -2.09 9.18 -6.49
CA LEU A 276 -1.29 8.68 -7.62
C LEU A 276 0.03 8.07 -7.15
N PHE A 277 0.68 8.68 -6.16
CA PHE A 277 2.01 8.25 -5.70
C PHE A 277 1.95 7.12 -4.66
N LEU A 278 1.13 7.27 -3.61
CA LEU A 278 1.01 6.34 -2.49
C LEU A 278 0.07 5.17 -2.79
N GLY A 279 -0.81 5.33 -3.79
CA GLY A 279 -1.84 4.35 -4.13
C GLY A 279 -3.18 4.69 -3.49
N CYS A 280 -4.17 3.86 -3.80
CA CYS A 280 -5.54 4.16 -3.43
C CYS A 280 -5.84 3.97 -1.94
N LYS A 281 -6.89 4.68 -1.50
CA LYS A 281 -7.39 4.63 -0.13
C LYS A 281 -7.96 3.26 0.21
N LEU A 282 -7.52 2.69 1.33
CA LEU A 282 -7.92 1.38 1.84
C LEU A 282 -8.40 1.51 3.29
N THR A 283 -9.65 1.17 3.56
CA THR A 283 -10.22 1.15 4.92
C THR A 283 -10.79 -0.23 5.26
N ALA A 284 -11.22 -0.43 6.51
CA ALA A 284 -11.73 -1.71 6.97
C ALA A 284 -12.97 -2.18 6.18
N GLY A 285 -13.07 -3.50 5.98
CA GLY A 285 -14.22 -4.14 5.35
C GLY A 285 -14.27 -4.05 3.82
N PRO A 286 -15.28 -4.70 3.21
CA PRO A 286 -15.39 -4.84 1.75
C PRO A 286 -15.66 -3.51 1.03
N GLU A 287 -16.42 -2.59 1.64
CA GLU A 287 -16.71 -1.27 1.07
C GLU A 287 -15.47 -0.35 1.07
N GLY A 288 -14.55 -0.58 2.00
CA GLY A 288 -13.26 0.11 2.11
C GLY A 288 -12.15 -0.51 1.27
N ALA A 289 -12.42 -1.60 0.55
CA ALA A 289 -11.41 -2.36 -0.15
C ALA A 289 -10.89 -1.61 -1.38
N CYS A 290 -9.58 -1.70 -1.60
CA CYS A 290 -8.96 -1.19 -2.80
C CYS A 290 -7.82 -2.08 -3.31
N ASN A 291 -7.52 -1.96 -4.61
CA ASN A 291 -6.50 -2.73 -5.32
C ASN A 291 -5.94 -1.87 -6.46
N GLY A 292 -5.27 -0.78 -6.09
CA GLY A 292 -4.75 0.24 -6.99
C GLY A 292 -3.40 0.75 -6.48
N PRO A 293 -2.28 0.21 -6.98
CA PRO A 293 -0.95 0.64 -6.56
C PRO A 293 -0.68 2.08 -6.97
N GLY A 294 0.16 2.76 -6.20
CA GLY A 294 0.74 4.04 -6.61
C GLY A 294 1.80 3.87 -7.69
N THR A 295 2.30 4.98 -8.24
CA THR A 295 3.27 5.01 -9.34
C THR A 295 4.45 4.06 -9.10
N ILE A 296 5.17 4.25 -7.98
CA ILE A 296 6.38 3.48 -7.65
C ILE A 296 6.09 2.01 -7.37
N GLU A 297 5.01 1.70 -6.64
CA GLU A 297 4.61 0.32 -6.36
C GLU A 297 4.26 -0.42 -7.66
N GLY A 298 3.52 0.23 -8.56
CA GLY A 298 3.14 -0.31 -9.86
C GLY A 298 4.38 -0.63 -10.69
N ALA A 299 5.29 0.34 -10.81
CA ALA A 299 6.64 0.16 -11.34
C ALA A 299 7.49 1.42 -11.03
N PRO A 300 8.77 1.29 -10.62
CA PRO A 300 9.62 0.14 -10.91
C PRO A 300 9.71 -0.92 -9.81
N HIS A 301 8.94 -0.82 -8.71
CA HIS A 301 8.96 -1.85 -7.66
C HIS A 301 8.65 -3.25 -8.20
N ASN A 302 7.47 -3.45 -8.80
CA ASN A 302 7.06 -4.77 -9.31
C ASN A 302 7.94 -5.25 -10.48
N THR A 303 8.41 -4.34 -11.33
CA THR A 303 9.27 -4.69 -12.47
C THR A 303 10.65 -5.12 -12.00
N LEU A 304 11.24 -4.46 -11.00
CA LEU A 304 12.54 -4.84 -10.45
C LEU A 304 12.49 -6.16 -9.67
N HIS A 305 11.42 -6.42 -8.93
CA HIS A 305 11.17 -7.74 -8.34
C HIS A 305 11.22 -8.84 -9.41
N THR A 306 10.52 -8.61 -10.52
CA THR A 306 10.48 -9.53 -11.65
C THR A 306 11.83 -9.57 -12.39
N TRP A 307 12.55 -8.46 -12.51
CA TRP A 307 13.87 -8.42 -13.14
C TRP A 307 14.89 -9.24 -12.32
N VAL A 308 14.88 -9.12 -10.99
CA VAL A 308 15.83 -9.85 -10.14
C VAL A 308 15.47 -11.34 -9.99
N GLY A 309 14.18 -11.68 -9.86
CA GLY A 309 13.74 -13.07 -9.66
C GLY A 309 13.96 -13.94 -10.89
N SER A 310 14.57 -15.12 -10.71
CA SER A 310 14.92 -16.02 -11.81
C SER A 310 13.69 -16.55 -12.56
N GLY A 311 13.67 -16.38 -13.88
CA GLY A 311 12.65 -16.99 -14.74
C GLY A 311 12.66 -18.52 -14.75
N LEU A 312 13.70 -19.18 -14.22
CA LEU A 312 13.81 -20.63 -14.13
C LEU A 312 13.03 -21.23 -12.97
N ASN A 313 12.62 -20.40 -12.00
CA ASN A 313 11.88 -20.83 -10.83
C ASN A 313 10.37 -20.79 -11.10
N PRO A 314 9.58 -21.76 -10.57
CA PRO A 314 8.14 -21.84 -10.83
C PRO A 314 7.36 -20.55 -10.56
N GLU A 315 7.66 -19.86 -9.46
CA GLU A 315 7.03 -18.58 -9.08
C GLU A 315 7.99 -17.40 -9.27
N ARG A 316 9.12 -17.62 -9.94
CA ARG A 316 10.24 -16.66 -10.05
C ARG A 316 10.83 -16.27 -8.69
N GLU A 317 10.88 -17.21 -7.76
CA GLU A 317 11.52 -17.04 -6.46
C GLU A 317 12.97 -16.55 -6.63
N ASN A 318 13.54 -15.79 -5.70
CA ASN A 318 12.89 -15.19 -4.53
C ASN A 318 12.20 -13.86 -4.89
N MET A 319 12.95 -12.89 -5.42
CA MET A 319 12.46 -11.53 -5.66
C MET A 319 11.22 -11.46 -6.58
N GLY A 320 10.96 -12.42 -7.45
CA GLY A 320 9.83 -12.40 -8.38
C GLY A 320 8.47 -12.76 -7.77
N ALA A 321 8.40 -13.20 -6.51
CA ALA A 321 7.13 -13.50 -5.83
C ALA A 321 7.07 -12.93 -4.41
N PHE A 322 5.92 -12.35 -4.03
CA PHE A 322 5.79 -11.68 -2.74
C PHE A 322 6.06 -12.60 -1.54
N TYR A 323 5.66 -13.88 -1.60
CA TYR A 323 5.85 -14.80 -0.49
C TYR A 323 7.33 -15.09 -0.17
N SER A 324 8.23 -14.93 -1.14
CA SER A 324 9.64 -15.30 -1.05
C SER A 324 10.61 -14.13 -1.22
N ALA A 325 10.16 -12.98 -1.72
CA ALA A 325 11.02 -11.84 -2.05
C ALA A 325 11.99 -11.44 -0.93
N ALA A 326 11.50 -11.29 0.29
CA ALA A 326 12.33 -10.90 1.44
C ALA A 326 13.35 -11.96 1.91
N ARG A 327 13.34 -13.17 1.30
CA ARG A 327 14.39 -14.19 1.51
C ARG A 327 15.67 -13.86 0.72
N ASP A 328 15.61 -12.93 -0.23
CA ASP A 328 16.78 -12.42 -0.93
C ASP A 328 17.33 -11.15 -0.25
N PRO A 329 18.61 -11.10 0.17
CA PRO A 329 19.25 -9.90 0.74
C PRO A 329 19.12 -8.62 -0.07
N ILE A 330 18.96 -8.69 -1.40
CA ILE A 330 18.76 -7.50 -2.23
C ILE A 330 17.38 -6.85 -2.04
N PHE A 331 16.40 -7.55 -1.45
CA PHE A 331 15.09 -7.01 -1.09
C PHE A 331 15.23 -5.74 -0.24
N TYR A 332 16.10 -5.78 0.78
CA TYR A 332 16.21 -4.69 1.75
C TYR A 332 16.83 -3.44 1.13
N PRO A 333 17.94 -3.49 0.35
CA PRO A 333 18.42 -2.36 -0.41
C PRO A 333 17.45 -1.83 -1.47
N HIS A 334 16.69 -2.71 -2.14
CA HIS A 334 15.66 -2.29 -3.10
C HIS A 334 14.57 -1.46 -2.41
N HIS A 335 14.00 -1.97 -1.32
CA HIS A 335 12.96 -1.29 -0.54
C HIS A 335 13.49 -0.07 0.23
N ALA A 336 14.77 -0.08 0.63
CA ALA A 336 15.44 1.07 1.19
C ALA A 336 15.48 2.24 0.19
N ASN A 337 15.61 1.97 -1.12
CA ASN A 337 15.51 3.03 -2.12
C ASN A 337 14.07 3.51 -2.31
N ILE A 338 13.08 2.62 -2.28
CA ILE A 338 11.66 2.99 -2.32
C ILE A 338 11.28 3.90 -1.15
N ASP A 339 11.70 3.54 0.05
CA ASP A 339 11.54 4.34 1.26
C ASP A 339 12.19 5.74 1.13
N ARG A 340 13.41 5.80 0.56
CA ARG A 340 14.05 7.07 0.19
C ARG A 340 13.21 7.86 -0.82
N LEU A 341 12.65 7.22 -1.83
CA LEU A 341 11.88 7.89 -2.88
C LEU A 341 10.61 8.54 -2.35
N TRP A 342 9.97 7.98 -1.31
CA TRP A 342 8.87 8.67 -0.65
C TRP A 342 9.30 10.04 -0.12
N GLU A 343 10.47 10.14 0.53
CA GLU A 343 10.98 11.41 1.02
C GLU A 343 11.42 12.35 -0.11
N VAL A 344 11.97 11.81 -1.18
CA VAL A 344 12.27 12.59 -2.39
C VAL A 344 10.99 13.17 -2.98
N TRP A 345 9.89 12.40 -3.01
CA TRP A 345 8.58 12.84 -3.49
C TRP A 345 7.98 13.95 -2.59
N ARG A 346 8.01 13.78 -1.26
CA ARG A 346 7.55 14.82 -0.32
C ARG A 346 8.32 16.13 -0.51
N LYS A 347 9.65 16.04 -0.71
CA LYS A 347 10.48 17.23 -1.00
C LYS A 347 10.24 17.83 -2.38
N LEU A 348 9.92 17.02 -3.38
CA LEU A 348 9.54 17.46 -4.73
C LEU A 348 8.25 18.28 -4.73
N ARG A 349 7.32 17.95 -3.83
CA ARG A 349 6.00 18.60 -3.72
C ARG A 349 5.93 19.71 -2.70
N GLU A 350 6.96 19.86 -1.87
CA GLU A 350 6.96 20.75 -0.71
C GLU A 350 5.74 20.47 0.19
N SER A 351 5.44 21.34 1.15
CA SER A 351 4.21 21.22 1.95
C SER A 351 2.92 21.52 1.15
N ALA A 352 3.02 21.78 -0.16
CA ALA A 352 1.88 22.11 -1.02
C ALA A 352 1.00 20.89 -1.32
N VAL A 353 1.57 19.68 -1.33
CA VAL A 353 0.83 18.42 -1.47
C VAL A 353 1.20 17.50 -0.31
N PRO A 354 0.48 17.55 0.82
CA PRO A 354 0.79 16.71 1.97
C PRO A 354 0.47 15.24 1.69
N ASP A 355 1.05 14.34 2.49
CA ASP A 355 0.57 12.96 2.59
C ASP A 355 -0.91 12.94 3.04
N PHE A 356 -1.52 11.76 3.02
CA PHE A 356 -2.87 11.56 3.55
C PHE A 356 -3.00 12.04 5.00
N THR A 357 -4.09 12.72 5.31
CA THR A 357 -4.36 13.28 6.66
C THR A 357 -5.48 12.54 7.37
N GLU A 358 -6.10 11.57 6.70
CA GLU A 358 -7.22 10.79 7.23
C GLU A 358 -6.77 9.91 8.41
N SER A 359 -7.56 9.92 9.49
CA SER A 359 -7.32 9.04 10.65
C SER A 359 -7.32 7.57 10.27
N ALA A 360 -8.15 7.17 9.29
CA ALA A 360 -8.16 5.82 8.74
C ALA A 360 -6.77 5.38 8.24
N TRP A 361 -6.00 6.30 7.67
CA TRP A 361 -4.62 6.02 7.26
C TRP A 361 -3.66 6.18 8.44
N LEU A 362 -3.68 7.33 9.12
CA LEU A 362 -2.74 7.68 10.19
C LEU A 362 -2.76 6.75 11.41
N ASP A 363 -3.92 6.19 11.75
CA ASP A 363 -4.11 5.26 12.86
C ASP A 363 -4.07 3.79 12.45
N SER A 364 -3.93 3.49 11.15
CA SER A 364 -3.62 2.14 10.72
C SER A 364 -2.30 1.71 11.35
N SER A 365 -2.23 0.45 11.80
CA SER A 365 -1.12 -0.05 12.60
C SER A 365 -0.62 -1.41 12.14
N PHE A 366 0.66 -1.64 12.41
CA PHE A 366 1.41 -2.83 12.06
C PHE A 366 2.10 -3.36 13.31
N THR A 367 2.37 -4.66 13.34
CA THR A 367 3.05 -5.28 14.48
C THR A 367 4.30 -6.00 14.00
N PHE A 368 5.44 -5.73 14.66
CA PHE A 368 6.75 -6.29 14.36
C PHE A 368 7.49 -6.68 15.65
N TYR A 369 8.48 -7.56 15.52
CA TYR A 369 9.47 -7.74 16.58
C TYR A 369 10.52 -6.62 16.50
N ASP A 370 10.87 -6.04 17.65
CA ASP A 370 12.03 -5.15 17.77
C ASP A 370 13.34 -5.91 18.01
N GLU A 371 14.45 -5.17 18.11
CA GLU A 371 15.77 -5.75 18.39
C GLU A 371 15.86 -6.46 19.76
N ASN A 372 14.91 -6.24 20.67
CA ASN A 372 14.84 -6.85 22.00
C ASN A 372 13.87 -8.03 22.07
N LEU A 373 13.40 -8.52 20.92
CA LEU A 373 12.39 -9.58 20.83
C LEU A 373 11.06 -9.20 21.50
N ARG A 374 10.77 -7.90 21.59
CA ARG A 374 9.47 -7.39 22.04
C ARG A 374 8.56 -7.22 20.84
N PHE A 375 7.29 -7.50 21.03
CA PHE A 375 6.30 -7.37 19.96
C PHE A 375 5.68 -5.97 20.01
N VAL A 376 5.99 -5.15 19.01
CA VAL A 376 5.73 -3.71 19.01
C VAL A 376 4.69 -3.35 17.96
N ARG A 377 3.66 -2.62 18.37
CA ARG A 377 2.67 -2.00 17.49
C ARG A 377 3.12 -0.58 17.11
N ILE A 378 3.27 -0.33 15.82
CA ILE A 378 3.60 0.99 15.26
C ILE A 378 2.44 1.47 14.40
N LYS A 379 2.13 2.77 14.45
CA LYS A 379 1.11 3.39 13.57
C LYS A 379 1.76 4.09 12.38
N VAL A 380 0.99 4.28 11.31
CA VAL A 380 1.43 5.05 10.13
C VAL A 380 1.93 6.45 10.52
N ARG A 381 1.22 7.15 11.42
CA ARG A 381 1.64 8.47 11.91
C ARG A 381 3.04 8.50 12.53
N ASP A 382 3.49 7.40 13.13
CA ASP A 382 4.80 7.30 13.77
C ASP A 382 5.94 7.18 12.72
N CYS A 383 5.59 6.86 11.47
CA CYS A 383 6.52 6.68 10.35
C CYS A 383 6.79 7.95 9.54
N LEU A 384 6.12 9.09 9.85
CA LEU A 384 6.17 10.31 9.02
C LEU A 384 7.33 11.26 9.37
N ASP A 385 7.88 11.17 10.59
CA ASP A 385 8.95 12.05 11.09
C ASP A 385 10.35 11.47 10.81
N ILE A 386 10.82 11.72 9.59
CA ILE A 386 12.08 11.17 9.07
C ILE A 386 13.35 11.88 9.54
N ALA A 387 13.25 13.08 10.12
CA ALA A 387 14.43 13.74 10.72
C ALA A 387 15.01 12.89 11.86
N LYS A 388 14.17 12.05 12.47
CA LYS A 388 14.54 11.03 13.46
C LYS A 388 15.10 9.73 12.86
N LEU A 389 15.03 9.56 11.53
CA LEU A 389 15.38 8.32 10.82
C LEU A 389 16.63 8.43 9.91
N GLY A 390 17.24 9.62 9.76
CA GLY A 390 18.59 9.76 9.21
C GLY A 390 18.78 9.60 7.69
N MET A 391 17.74 9.82 6.89
CA MET A 391 17.75 9.47 5.46
C MET A 391 18.47 10.49 4.55
N PRO A 392 19.40 10.07 3.66
CA PRO A 392 19.98 10.95 2.65
C PRO A 392 18.95 11.33 1.59
N THR A 393 18.90 12.61 1.22
CA THR A 393 17.90 13.17 0.30
C THR A 393 18.53 13.86 -0.90
N LYS A 394 19.66 13.30 -1.40
CA LYS A 394 20.36 13.85 -2.57
C LYS A 394 19.42 13.99 -3.77
N THR A 395 19.67 15.05 -4.54
CA THR A 395 18.93 15.50 -5.71
C THR A 395 18.80 14.42 -6.78
N SER A 396 17.60 14.34 -7.34
CA SER A 396 17.23 13.38 -8.36
C SER A 396 17.57 13.86 -9.76
N ILE A 397 18.53 13.20 -10.41
CA ILE A 397 19.00 13.52 -11.76
C ILE A 397 17.92 13.33 -12.84
N TYR A 398 16.90 12.48 -12.61
CA TYR A 398 15.82 12.23 -13.57
C TYR A 398 14.90 13.44 -13.78
N ARG A 399 14.98 14.50 -12.96
CA ARG A 399 14.21 15.73 -13.16
C ARG A 399 14.50 16.37 -14.52
N GLY A 400 15.72 16.23 -15.04
CA GLY A 400 16.12 16.73 -16.36
C GLY A 400 15.78 15.78 -17.51
N SER A 401 15.12 14.65 -17.22
CA SER A 401 14.89 13.56 -18.18
C SER A 401 13.44 13.49 -18.65
N ARG A 402 12.75 14.64 -18.67
CA ARG A 402 11.43 14.77 -19.29
C ARG A 402 11.54 14.30 -20.75
N PRO A 403 10.71 13.34 -21.21
CA PRO A 403 10.79 12.86 -22.58
C PRO A 403 10.66 13.99 -23.60
N ASP A 404 11.53 13.99 -24.62
CA ASP A 404 11.50 14.97 -25.70
C ASP A 404 10.16 14.90 -26.46
N GLN A 405 9.70 16.05 -26.97
CA GLN A 405 8.56 16.07 -27.88
C GLN A 405 8.86 15.15 -29.07
N SER A 406 7.92 14.27 -29.42
CA SER A 406 8.12 13.39 -30.57
C SER A 406 8.39 14.27 -31.81
N ARG A 407 9.48 13.98 -32.53
CA ARG A 407 9.87 14.72 -33.75
C ARG A 407 8.78 14.67 -34.85
N LEU A 408 7.72 13.89 -34.63
CA LEU A 408 6.52 13.77 -35.45
C LEU A 408 5.57 14.98 -35.35
N LYS A 409 6.02 16.14 -34.84
CA LYS A 409 5.35 17.44 -35.05
C LYS A 409 5.00 17.72 -36.52
N LYS A 410 5.65 17.07 -37.49
CA LYS A 410 5.37 17.20 -38.93
C LYS A 410 4.46 16.13 -39.54
N GLN A 411 4.01 15.13 -38.79
CA GLN A 411 3.19 14.03 -39.32
C GLN A 411 1.84 13.85 -38.62
N TRP A 412 1.39 14.86 -37.88
CA TRP A 412 -0.05 15.13 -37.72
C TRP A 412 -0.66 15.73 -39.01
N THR A 413 -0.11 15.36 -40.18
CA THR A 413 -0.81 15.50 -41.46
C THR A 413 -2.00 14.54 -41.48
N GLY A 414 -3.09 14.91 -42.14
CA GLY A 414 -4.36 14.16 -42.13
C GLY A 414 -4.30 12.67 -42.52
N PHE A 415 -3.17 12.16 -43.00
CA PHE A 415 -2.94 10.76 -43.35
C PHE A 415 -2.80 9.82 -42.13
N SER A 416 -1.96 10.15 -41.13
CA SER A 416 -1.81 9.34 -39.90
C SER A 416 -3.08 9.39 -39.05
N ARG A 417 -3.75 10.56 -39.04
CA ARG A 417 -5.11 10.72 -38.50
C ARG A 417 -6.08 9.79 -39.22
N ARG A 418 -6.02 9.67 -40.56
CA ARG A 418 -6.85 8.74 -41.35
C ARG A 418 -6.58 7.27 -41.04
N LEU A 419 -5.33 6.87 -40.77
CA LEU A 419 -4.98 5.49 -40.44
C LEU A 419 -5.55 5.08 -39.06
N ILE A 420 -5.35 5.92 -38.04
CA ILE A 420 -5.93 5.69 -36.69
C ILE A 420 -7.46 5.81 -36.73
N LEU A 421 -8.01 6.76 -37.50
CA LEU A 421 -9.45 6.89 -37.73
C LEU A 421 -10.04 5.78 -38.61
N SER A 422 -9.22 5.01 -39.34
CA SER A 422 -9.65 3.85 -40.12
C SER A 422 -9.78 2.60 -39.27
N GLU A 423 -9.06 2.53 -38.14
CA GLU A 423 -9.38 1.58 -37.09
C GLU A 423 -10.70 1.99 -36.44
N ARG A 424 -11.72 1.14 -36.58
CA ARG A 424 -12.99 1.38 -35.89
C ARG A 424 -12.70 1.47 -34.38
N PRO A 425 -13.11 2.54 -33.68
CA PRO A 425 -12.99 2.61 -32.23
C PRO A 425 -13.65 1.36 -31.67
N ARG A 426 -12.84 0.47 -31.09
CA ARG A 426 -13.38 -0.71 -30.43
C ARG A 426 -13.81 -0.23 -29.06
N PHE A 427 -15.07 0.18 -28.93
CA PHE A 427 -15.66 0.56 -27.64
C PHE A 427 -15.50 -0.61 -26.65
N PHE A 428 -15.19 -0.30 -25.39
CA PHE A 428 -15.54 -1.22 -24.32
C PHE A 428 -17.07 -1.23 -24.28
N GLY A 429 -17.69 -2.30 -24.78
CA GLY A 429 -19.13 -2.51 -24.62
C GLY A 429 -19.46 -2.84 -23.17
N ASN A 430 -20.62 -3.45 -22.93
CA ASN A 430 -21.03 -3.88 -21.57
C ASN A 430 -20.29 -5.15 -21.08
N GLN A 431 -19.17 -5.52 -21.71
CA GLN A 431 -18.43 -6.75 -21.42
C GLN A 431 -16.94 -6.47 -21.23
N GLU A 432 -16.32 -7.26 -20.36
CA GLU A 432 -14.88 -7.33 -20.19
C GLU A 432 -14.17 -7.67 -21.50
N ARG A 433 -12.99 -7.10 -21.68
CA ARG A 433 -12.21 -7.29 -22.89
C ARG A 433 -10.83 -7.82 -22.60
N ALA A 434 -10.50 -8.92 -23.27
CA ALA A 434 -9.16 -9.51 -23.22
C ALA A 434 -8.14 -8.60 -23.92
N LEU A 435 -6.93 -8.51 -23.35
CA LEU A 435 -5.80 -7.76 -23.93
C LEU A 435 -4.87 -8.67 -24.73
N GLU A 436 -5.40 -9.57 -25.57
CA GLU A 436 -4.59 -10.44 -26.44
C GLU A 436 -3.83 -9.63 -27.52
N SER A 437 -4.31 -8.44 -27.83
CA SER A 437 -3.70 -7.46 -28.75
C SER A 437 -3.98 -6.04 -28.24
N THR A 438 -3.35 -5.04 -28.85
CA THR A 438 -3.56 -3.64 -28.49
C THR A 438 -5.04 -3.25 -28.56
N VAL A 439 -5.52 -2.64 -27.48
CA VAL A 439 -6.87 -2.09 -27.38
C VAL A 439 -6.80 -0.58 -27.44
N ARG A 440 -7.37 0.00 -28.51
CA ARG A 440 -7.52 1.45 -28.68
C ARG A 440 -8.94 1.92 -28.38
N VAL A 441 -9.05 2.97 -27.58
CA VAL A 441 -10.31 3.58 -27.19
C VAL A 441 -10.25 5.10 -27.29
N LYS A 442 -11.30 5.68 -27.86
CA LYS A 442 -11.48 7.12 -27.91
C LYS A 442 -12.25 7.56 -26.66
N LEU A 443 -11.63 8.40 -25.83
CA LEU A 443 -12.23 8.90 -24.59
C LEU A 443 -12.63 10.37 -24.76
N HIS A 444 -13.79 10.72 -24.24
CA HIS A 444 -14.25 12.10 -24.16
C HIS A 444 -13.71 12.76 -22.89
N ARG A 445 -13.21 13.99 -23.02
CA ARG A 445 -12.72 14.81 -21.92
C ARG A 445 -13.80 15.80 -21.50
N SER A 446 -14.18 15.78 -20.22
CA SER A 446 -15.25 16.64 -19.70
C SER A 446 -14.82 18.08 -19.46
N ARG A 447 -13.51 18.36 -19.37
CA ARG A 447 -12.93 19.70 -19.20
C ARG A 447 -11.75 19.88 -20.16
N ARG A 448 -11.59 21.09 -20.69
CA ARG A 448 -10.57 21.47 -21.69
C ARG A 448 -9.91 22.78 -21.25
N SER A 449 -8.74 23.09 -21.80
CA SER A 449 -8.07 24.40 -21.59
C SER A 449 -7.92 24.80 -20.12
N ARG A 450 -7.68 23.84 -19.23
CA ARG A 450 -7.66 24.15 -17.80
C ARG A 450 -6.51 25.12 -17.51
N SER A 451 -6.76 26.11 -16.68
CA SER A 451 -5.73 27.02 -16.20
C SER A 451 -4.67 26.28 -15.39
N GLN A 452 -3.47 26.86 -15.25
CA GLN A 452 -2.42 26.26 -14.42
C GLN A 452 -2.85 26.10 -12.95
N ALA A 453 -3.71 27.00 -12.44
CA ALA A 453 -4.28 26.89 -11.10
C ALA A 453 -5.20 25.66 -10.96
N GLU A 454 -6.10 25.44 -11.93
CA GLU A 454 -6.98 24.27 -11.94
C GLU A 454 -6.20 22.96 -12.07
N LYS A 455 -5.11 22.95 -12.85
CA LYS A 455 -4.22 21.78 -13.01
C LYS A 455 -3.39 21.50 -11.75
N ALA A 456 -3.06 22.53 -10.97
CA ALA A 456 -2.39 22.38 -9.69
C ALA A 456 -3.34 21.85 -8.61
N ASP A 457 -4.59 22.31 -8.61
CA ASP A 457 -5.63 21.86 -7.67
C ASP A 457 -6.12 20.45 -7.99
N GLU A 458 -6.37 20.12 -9.26
CA GLU A 458 -6.86 18.81 -9.69
C GLU A 458 -6.01 18.22 -10.83
N GLU A 459 -5.48 17.03 -10.65
CA GLU A 459 -4.80 16.28 -11.70
C GLU A 459 -5.83 15.54 -12.55
N GLU A 460 -5.83 15.75 -13.87
CA GLU A 460 -6.60 14.93 -14.81
C GLU A 460 -5.92 13.57 -14.92
N ALA A 461 -6.63 12.52 -14.52
CA ALA A 461 -6.10 11.17 -14.42
C ALA A 461 -6.86 10.21 -15.34
N LEU A 462 -6.11 9.42 -16.10
CA LEU A 462 -6.61 8.30 -16.86
C LEU A 462 -6.76 7.09 -15.92
N VAL A 463 -7.93 6.46 -15.92
CA VAL A 463 -8.25 5.33 -15.05
C VAL A 463 -8.64 4.12 -15.89
N VAL A 464 -7.81 3.08 -15.83
CA VAL A 464 -8.11 1.74 -16.36
C VAL A 464 -8.68 0.92 -15.21
N TYR A 465 -9.94 0.51 -15.30
CA TYR A 465 -10.66 -0.14 -14.19
C TYR A 465 -11.14 -1.54 -14.55
N GLY A 466 -11.43 -2.33 -13.51
CA GLY A 466 -11.88 -3.70 -13.66
C GLY A 466 -10.82 -4.61 -14.29
N ILE A 467 -9.54 -4.34 -14.02
CA ILE A 467 -8.44 -5.15 -14.55
C ILE A 467 -8.42 -6.48 -13.80
N ARG A 468 -8.69 -7.60 -14.49
CA ARG A 468 -8.48 -8.93 -13.92
C ARG A 468 -7.27 -9.57 -14.57
N VAL A 469 -6.53 -10.33 -13.76
CA VAL A 469 -5.43 -11.17 -14.23
C VAL A 469 -5.82 -12.60 -13.92
N LYS A 470 -5.83 -13.47 -14.92
CA LYS A 470 -6.12 -14.89 -14.80
C LYS A 470 -4.95 -15.57 -14.07
N GLY A 471 -5.26 -16.25 -12.97
CA GLY A 471 -4.28 -16.91 -12.13
C GLY A 471 -3.38 -15.95 -11.35
N ASP A 472 -2.40 -16.50 -10.63
CA ASP A 472 -1.39 -15.73 -9.91
C ASP A 472 -0.12 -15.59 -10.78
N THR A 473 -0.24 -14.87 -11.90
CA THR A 473 0.82 -14.81 -12.93
C THR A 473 1.38 -13.40 -13.11
N TYR A 474 2.61 -13.30 -13.59
CA TYR A 474 3.13 -12.01 -14.06
C TYR A 474 2.32 -11.53 -15.26
N ALA A 475 1.84 -10.28 -15.21
CA ALA A 475 1.12 -9.68 -16.32
C ALA A 475 1.40 -8.19 -16.46
N LYS A 476 1.52 -7.70 -17.69
CA LYS A 476 1.89 -6.31 -17.96
C LYS A 476 1.27 -5.76 -19.24
N PHE A 477 0.86 -4.50 -19.18
CA PHE A 477 0.60 -3.69 -20.37
C PHE A 477 1.05 -2.24 -20.12
N ASP A 478 1.47 -1.58 -21.19
CA ASP A 478 1.76 -0.14 -21.17
C ASP A 478 0.54 0.64 -21.68
N VAL A 479 0.42 1.90 -21.25
CA VAL A 479 -0.66 2.79 -21.64
C VAL A 479 -0.09 3.99 -22.35
N PHE A 480 -0.66 4.30 -23.52
CA PHE A 480 -0.27 5.46 -24.30
C PHE A 480 -1.47 6.34 -24.63
N VAL A 481 -1.24 7.63 -24.74
CA VAL A 481 -2.23 8.63 -25.18
C VAL A 481 -1.77 9.20 -26.52
N ASN A 482 -2.66 9.18 -27.51
CA ASN A 482 -2.43 9.61 -28.89
C ASN A 482 -1.19 8.95 -29.54
N LEU A 483 -0.97 7.66 -29.27
CA LEU A 483 0.13 6.89 -29.86
C LEU A 483 0.06 6.90 -31.40
N VAL A 484 1.13 7.37 -32.04
CA VAL A 484 1.29 7.42 -33.50
C VAL A 484 2.43 6.54 -34.03
N ALA A 485 3.37 6.19 -33.16
CA ALA A 485 4.52 5.35 -33.49
C ALA A 485 4.18 3.86 -33.39
N ASP A 486 5.12 3.02 -33.80
CA ASP A 486 5.03 1.58 -33.67
C ASP A 486 4.89 1.15 -32.19
N GLU A 487 3.77 0.50 -31.87
CA GLU A 487 3.41 0.11 -30.50
C GLU A 487 4.36 -0.93 -29.89
N GLU A 488 5.01 -1.75 -30.71
CA GLU A 488 5.91 -2.80 -30.22
C GLU A 488 7.22 -2.22 -29.68
N THR A 489 7.74 -1.17 -30.32
CA THR A 489 9.05 -0.57 -30.00
C THR A 489 8.94 0.69 -29.15
N THR A 490 7.77 1.34 -29.10
CA THR A 490 7.54 2.55 -28.30
C THR A 490 7.55 2.23 -26.81
N GLY A 491 8.23 3.06 -26.00
CA GLY A 491 8.35 2.86 -24.55
C GLY A 491 8.45 4.19 -23.78
N PRO A 492 9.05 4.20 -22.58
CA PRO A 492 9.09 5.39 -21.71
C PRO A 492 9.77 6.64 -22.27
N LEU A 493 10.58 6.51 -23.33
CA LEU A 493 11.17 7.66 -24.04
C LEU A 493 10.17 8.42 -24.91
N ALA A 494 8.99 7.83 -25.18
CA ALA A 494 7.96 8.45 -25.98
C ALA A 494 7.10 9.38 -25.13
N ARG A 495 6.72 10.52 -25.70
CA ARG A 495 5.89 11.52 -25.01
C ARG A 495 4.47 11.04 -24.76
N GLU A 496 4.01 10.16 -25.63
CA GLU A 496 2.73 9.49 -25.61
C GLU A 496 2.62 8.48 -24.44
N PHE A 497 3.73 8.12 -23.78
CA PHE A 497 3.73 7.16 -22.67
C PHE A 497 3.06 7.74 -21.41
N ALA A 498 1.92 7.15 -21.04
CA ALA A 498 1.13 7.58 -19.87
C ALA A 498 1.36 6.71 -18.62
N GLY A 499 2.01 5.55 -18.76
CA GLY A 499 2.34 4.68 -17.62
C GLY A 499 2.24 3.20 -17.95
N THR A 500 2.36 2.38 -16.92
CA THR A 500 2.39 0.92 -17.05
C THR A 500 1.61 0.25 -15.92
N PHE A 501 0.95 -0.85 -16.24
CA PHE A 501 0.36 -1.75 -15.26
C PHE A 501 1.23 -2.99 -15.13
N VAL A 502 1.55 -3.39 -13.90
CA VAL A 502 2.25 -4.64 -13.61
C VAL A 502 1.54 -5.41 -12.52
N ASN A 503 1.20 -6.67 -12.81
CA ASN A 503 0.79 -7.64 -11.81
C ASN A 503 1.98 -8.51 -11.46
N MET A 504 2.51 -8.34 -10.25
CA MET A 504 3.44 -9.29 -9.65
C MET A 504 2.65 -10.44 -9.00
N PRO A 505 3.06 -11.71 -9.21
CA PRO A 505 2.42 -12.84 -8.56
C PRO A 505 2.66 -12.80 -7.05
N ARG A 506 1.68 -13.26 -6.27
CA ARG A 506 1.89 -13.50 -4.83
C ARG A 506 2.81 -14.70 -4.63
N GLY A 507 2.71 -15.68 -5.53
CA GLY A 507 3.31 -17.02 -5.44
C GLY A 507 2.70 -17.81 -4.28
N ALA A 508 1.45 -17.50 -3.91
CA ALA A 508 0.73 -18.24 -2.88
C ALA A 508 -0.80 -18.21 -3.03
N ARG A 509 -1.42 -19.39 -3.02
CA ARG A 509 -2.85 -19.67 -2.89
C ARG A 509 -3.31 -19.73 -1.43
N ARG A 510 -4.53 -19.22 -1.20
CA ARG A 510 -5.24 -19.23 0.10
C ARG A 510 -5.96 -20.56 0.37
N VAL A 511 -6.07 -20.92 1.65
CA VAL A 511 -7.03 -21.93 2.15
C VAL A 511 -7.90 -21.32 3.27
N PRO A 512 -9.24 -21.44 3.23
CA PRO A 512 -10.05 -22.06 2.17
C PRO A 512 -10.14 -21.20 0.89
N PRO A 513 -10.49 -21.80 -0.26
CA PRO A 513 -10.68 -21.08 -1.51
C PRO A 513 -11.82 -20.06 -1.44
N GLU A 514 -11.62 -18.97 -2.19
CA GLU A 514 -12.50 -17.84 -2.52
C GLU A 514 -14.02 -17.97 -2.22
N SER A 515 -14.57 -17.02 -1.45
CA SER A 515 -16.02 -16.72 -1.36
C SER A 515 -16.41 -15.64 -2.37
N SER A 516 -17.69 -15.43 -2.66
CA SER A 516 -18.18 -14.46 -3.67
C SER A 516 -17.71 -13.00 -3.47
N GLN A 517 -17.30 -12.59 -2.27
CA GLN A 517 -16.69 -11.27 -2.01
C GLN A 517 -15.26 -11.14 -2.58
N SER A 518 -14.60 -12.26 -2.93
CA SER A 518 -13.24 -12.28 -3.49
C SER A 518 -13.16 -11.86 -4.97
N ASP A 519 -14.25 -12.00 -5.73
CA ASP A 519 -14.28 -11.62 -7.15
C ASP A 519 -14.17 -10.10 -7.36
N VAL A 520 -14.69 -9.31 -6.41
CA VAL A 520 -14.54 -7.84 -6.38
C VAL A 520 -13.10 -7.46 -5.99
N LEU A 521 -12.49 -8.21 -5.07
CA LEU A 521 -11.11 -8.04 -4.61
C LEU A 521 -10.04 -8.35 -5.69
N MET A 522 -10.38 -9.14 -6.69
CA MET A 522 -9.49 -9.51 -7.79
C MET A 522 -9.32 -8.38 -8.83
N LYS A 523 -10.31 -7.48 -8.93
CA LYS A 523 -10.30 -6.36 -9.87
C LYS A 523 -9.31 -5.30 -9.41
N LYS A 524 -8.40 -4.95 -10.29
CA LYS A 524 -7.37 -3.93 -10.09
C LYS A 524 -7.74 -2.67 -10.84
N THR A 525 -7.19 -1.56 -10.36
CA THR A 525 -7.32 -0.26 -11.02
C THR A 525 -5.93 0.33 -11.24
N LEU A 526 -5.70 0.88 -12.42
CA LEU A 526 -4.52 1.70 -12.73
C LEU A 526 -4.99 3.15 -12.88
N LYS A 527 -4.37 4.07 -12.13
CA LYS A 527 -4.59 5.52 -12.26
C LYS A 527 -3.30 6.20 -12.72
N LEU A 528 -3.39 7.01 -13.76
CA LEU A 528 -2.23 7.67 -14.39
C LEU A 528 -2.51 9.16 -14.52
N GLY A 529 -1.69 10.02 -13.90
CA GLY A 529 -1.77 11.47 -14.11
C GLY A 529 -1.33 11.85 -15.53
N ILE A 530 -2.18 12.56 -16.27
CA ILE A 530 -1.95 12.87 -17.69
C ILE A 530 -1.97 14.36 -18.01
N SER A 531 -2.13 15.27 -17.04
CA SER A 531 -2.29 16.70 -17.33
C SER A 531 -1.05 17.29 -18.03
N GLU A 532 0.15 16.94 -17.56
CA GLU A 532 1.40 17.36 -18.21
C GLU A 532 1.51 16.76 -19.61
N LEU A 533 1.21 15.46 -19.72
CA LEU A 533 1.23 14.73 -21.00
C LEU A 533 0.29 15.37 -22.03
N LEU A 534 -0.91 15.80 -21.62
CA LEU A 534 -1.88 16.46 -22.50
C LEU A 534 -1.39 17.82 -23.01
N GLU A 535 -0.68 18.59 -22.17
CA GLU A 535 -0.03 19.83 -22.60
C GLU A 535 1.07 19.55 -23.62
N ASP A 536 1.85 18.50 -23.38
CA ASP A 536 2.97 18.14 -24.23
C ASP A 536 2.59 17.62 -25.60
N LEU A 537 1.45 16.95 -25.67
CA LEU A 537 0.84 16.50 -26.90
C LEU A 537 -0.01 17.58 -27.58
N GLU A 538 -0.03 18.80 -27.02
CA GLU A 538 -0.88 19.92 -27.49
C GLU A 538 -2.38 19.53 -27.55
N ALA A 539 -2.79 18.57 -26.71
CA ALA A 539 -4.11 17.95 -26.70
C ALA A 539 -5.03 18.53 -25.60
N ASP A 540 -4.60 19.55 -24.85
CA ASP A 540 -5.40 20.14 -23.77
C ASP A 540 -6.70 20.80 -24.28
N GLN A 541 -6.71 21.21 -25.55
CA GLN A 541 -7.86 21.75 -26.26
C GLN A 541 -8.81 20.67 -26.82
N ASP A 542 -8.35 19.42 -26.93
CA ASP A 542 -9.08 18.37 -27.61
C ASP A 542 -10.23 17.84 -26.74
N ASP A 543 -11.41 17.71 -27.36
CA ASP A 543 -12.62 17.11 -26.80
C ASP A 543 -12.43 15.62 -26.50
N THR A 544 -11.52 14.98 -27.23
CA THR A 544 -11.30 13.54 -27.15
C THR A 544 -9.85 13.18 -27.35
N VAL A 545 -9.39 12.17 -26.64
CA VAL A 545 -8.06 11.57 -26.80
C VAL A 545 -8.16 10.10 -27.13
N TRP A 546 -7.16 9.57 -27.83
CA TRP A 546 -7.03 8.14 -28.06
C TRP A 546 -6.15 7.51 -27.00
N VAL A 547 -6.62 6.44 -26.40
CA VAL A 547 -5.88 5.67 -25.40
C VAL A 547 -5.60 4.28 -25.96
N SER A 548 -4.34 3.88 -25.92
CA SER A 548 -3.88 2.54 -26.36
C SER A 548 -3.39 1.75 -25.15
N LEU A 549 -4.01 0.60 -24.90
CA LEU A 549 -3.53 -0.40 -23.94
C LEU A 549 -2.72 -1.44 -24.71
N VAL A 550 -1.41 -1.46 -24.52
CA VAL A 550 -0.46 -2.28 -25.30
C VAL A 550 0.05 -3.42 -24.42
N PRO A 551 -0.41 -4.67 -24.60
CA PRO A 551 0.07 -5.80 -23.81
C PRO A 551 1.57 -6.04 -24.05
N ARG A 552 2.32 -6.38 -23.00
CA ARG A 552 3.77 -6.61 -23.06
C ARG A 552 4.13 -8.05 -22.69
N GLY A 553 5.21 -8.54 -23.30
CA GLY A 553 5.81 -9.83 -22.97
C GLY A 553 4.91 -11.04 -23.17
N GLY A 554 3.96 -10.96 -24.10
CA GLY A 554 2.99 -12.04 -24.35
C GLY A 554 2.00 -12.29 -23.20
N THR A 555 1.96 -11.43 -22.18
CA THR A 555 1.15 -11.66 -20.97
C THR A 555 -0.30 -11.20 -21.09
N GLY A 556 -0.64 -10.50 -22.17
CA GLY A 556 -1.96 -9.91 -22.40
C GLY A 556 -3.12 -10.92 -22.45
N VAL A 557 -2.84 -12.18 -22.83
CA VAL A 557 -3.79 -13.30 -22.82
C VAL A 557 -4.38 -13.60 -21.43
N ASN A 558 -3.65 -13.20 -20.38
CA ASN A 558 -4.07 -13.36 -18.99
C ASN A 558 -4.85 -12.15 -18.47
N ILE A 559 -5.02 -11.08 -19.25
CA ILE A 559 -5.58 -9.81 -18.76
C ILE A 559 -6.94 -9.54 -19.39
N THR A 560 -7.92 -9.22 -18.57
CA THR A 560 -9.18 -8.59 -19.01
C THR A 560 -9.33 -7.21 -18.38
N VAL A 561 -9.98 -6.29 -19.11
CA VAL A 561 -10.25 -4.91 -18.68
C VAL A 561 -11.71 -4.59 -18.91
N GLU A 562 -12.38 -3.98 -17.93
CA GLU A 562 -13.78 -3.56 -18.05
C GLU A 562 -13.93 -2.23 -18.78
N GLY A 563 -13.00 -1.30 -18.56
CA GLY A 563 -13.02 -0.05 -19.30
C GLY A 563 -11.93 0.92 -18.91
N VAL A 564 -12.01 2.09 -19.55
CA VAL A 564 -11.11 3.22 -19.35
C VAL A 564 -11.93 4.49 -19.26
N ARG A 565 -11.60 5.37 -18.32
CA ARG A 565 -12.27 6.66 -18.12
C ARG A 565 -11.29 7.73 -17.65
N ILE A 566 -11.76 8.98 -17.61
CA ILE A 566 -11.01 10.11 -17.08
C ILE A 566 -11.66 10.56 -15.76
N GLU A 567 -10.82 10.79 -14.75
CA GLU A 567 -11.19 11.31 -13.42
C GLU A 567 -10.35 12.56 -13.11
N PHE A 568 -10.78 13.34 -12.12
CA PHE A 568 -10.01 14.46 -11.57
C PHE A 568 -9.63 14.14 -10.12
N VAL A 569 -8.33 14.12 -9.84
CA VAL A 569 -7.76 13.73 -8.55
C VAL A 569 -7.26 14.97 -7.82
N ARG A 570 -7.68 15.16 -6.57
CA ARG A 570 -7.30 16.30 -5.73
C ARG A 570 -6.02 16.04 -4.95
#